data_AF-A0A821ZNT1-F1
#
_entry.id   AF-A0A821ZNT1-F1
#
_cell.length_a   1.000
_cell.length_b   1.000
_cell.length_c   1.000
_cell.angle_alpha   90.00
_cell.angle_beta   90.00
_cell.angle_gamma   90.00
#
_symmetry.space_group_name_H-M   'P 1'
#
loop_
_entity.id
_entity.type
_entity.pdbx_description
1 polymer ?
#
loop_
_entity_poly.entity_id
_entity_poly.type
_entity_poly.pdbx_seq_one_letter_code
_entity_poly.pdbx_strand_id
1 'polypeptide(L)'
;MAVLLGNDDGTFQAQRTFSTGVGSYPIWVAVGDFNNDTRPDIAVANFGSNTVGVFLGNGNGTFAAQMTFSTGVGSYPISVAVGDFNQDTRADIAVANYGSNTVGIFLGNGDGRLTAQSIFSTGALSAPHAVAVGDFNNDTRLDITVANNGGNNVGVLLGNGDGTFAAQTTFSTGTGSNPTAVAVGDFNKDARLDITVANYGSNNVGVLLGNGDGTFAALVTFSMGALSGPYAMAIGDFNHDTRWDITVANYGGNNVGVLLGNGDGTFQAQTTFSTGMGSSPISVAVGDFNQDTRPDIAVSNNGGSNVGVLLGNGDGTFQAQRT
;
A
#
# COMPACT_ATOMS: atom_id res chain seq x y z
N MET A 1 14.69 10.23 0.33
CA MET A 1 13.58 10.09 1.28
C MET A 1 13.56 11.30 2.19
N ALA A 2 12.38 11.77 2.59
CA ALA A 2 12.20 12.80 3.62
C ALA A 2 11.41 12.22 4.79
N VAL A 3 11.72 12.66 6.01
CA VAL A 3 11.04 12.29 7.26
C VAL A 3 10.54 13.56 7.91
N LEU A 4 9.25 13.60 8.19
CA LEU A 4 8.57 14.70 8.87
C LEU A 4 8.05 14.15 10.20
N LEU A 5 8.57 14.67 11.31
CA LEU A 5 8.09 14.29 12.64
C LEU A 5 6.86 15.14 13.00
N GLY A 6 5.85 14.54 13.60
CA GLY A 6 4.66 15.26 14.06
C GLY A 6 4.96 16.21 15.23
N ASN A 7 4.16 17.26 15.35
CA ASN A 7 4.10 18.12 16.54
C ASN A 7 2.92 17.75 17.47
N ASP A 8 2.28 16.59 17.23
CA ASP A 8 1.08 16.10 17.94
C ASP A 8 -0.13 17.04 17.86
N ASP A 9 -0.22 17.88 16.83
CA ASP A 9 -1.33 18.82 16.60
C ASP A 9 -1.84 18.83 15.14
N GLY A 10 -1.49 17.78 14.38
CA GLY A 10 -1.75 17.69 12.94
C GLY A 10 -0.76 18.47 12.06
N THR A 11 0.33 18.99 12.62
CA THR A 11 1.42 19.65 11.86
C THR A 11 2.75 18.91 12.01
N PHE A 12 3.73 19.27 11.18
CA PHE A 12 5.04 18.64 11.14
C PHE A 12 6.18 19.58 11.54
N GLN A 13 7.23 19.00 12.13
CA GLN A 13 8.56 19.59 12.25
C GLN A 13 9.21 19.74 10.87
N ALA A 14 10.31 20.49 10.82
CA ALA A 14 11.12 20.61 9.61
C ALA A 14 11.57 19.22 9.09
N GLN A 15 11.42 19.01 7.78
CA GLN A 15 11.80 17.75 7.16
C GLN A 15 13.29 17.43 7.32
N ARG A 16 13.58 16.15 7.54
CA ARG A 16 14.93 15.58 7.50
C ARG A 16 15.08 14.73 6.26
N THR A 17 16.16 14.89 5.52
CA THR A 17 16.37 14.17 4.26
C THR A 17 17.45 13.10 4.40
N PHE A 18 17.19 11.94 3.81
CA PHE A 18 18.10 10.80 3.74
C PHE A 18 18.30 10.42 2.28
N SER A 19 19.57 10.29 1.88
CA SER A 19 19.93 9.93 0.50
C SER A 19 19.51 8.50 0.21
N THR A 20 18.88 8.30 -0.96
CA THR A 20 18.53 6.97 -1.48
C THR A 20 19.44 6.54 -2.63
N GLY A 21 20.52 7.30 -2.86
CA GLY A 21 21.41 7.14 -4.02
C GLY A 21 21.10 8.13 -5.15
N VAL A 22 22.08 8.32 -6.03
CA VAL A 22 21.94 9.19 -7.23
C VAL A 22 21.11 8.46 -8.28
N GLY A 23 20.08 9.13 -8.82
CA GLY A 23 19.21 8.54 -9.84
C GLY A 23 18.31 7.41 -9.32
N SER A 24 18.09 7.33 -8.01
CA SER A 24 17.29 6.28 -7.38
C SER A 24 15.79 6.40 -7.68
N TYR A 25 15.27 7.63 -7.78
CA TYR A 25 13.84 7.93 -7.96
C TYR A 25 12.96 7.08 -7.01
N PRO A 26 13.00 7.33 -5.69
CA PRO A 26 12.22 6.55 -4.73
C PRO A 26 10.73 6.85 -4.88
N ILE A 27 9.88 5.82 -4.94
CA ILE A 27 8.44 5.98 -5.18
C ILE A 27 7.54 5.30 -4.15
N TRP A 28 8.08 4.40 -3.33
CA TRP A 28 7.32 3.71 -2.28
C TRP A 28 8.18 3.51 -1.05
N VAL A 29 7.53 3.52 0.12
CA VAL A 29 8.13 3.19 1.40
C VAL A 29 7.26 2.18 2.13
N ALA A 30 7.89 1.25 2.83
CA ALA A 30 7.25 0.35 3.79
C ALA A 30 8.00 0.40 5.11
N VAL A 31 7.28 0.23 6.22
CA VAL A 31 7.85 0.24 7.57
C VAL A 31 7.87 -1.18 8.10
N GLY A 32 8.95 -1.56 8.78
CA GLY A 32 9.12 -2.88 9.39
C GLY A 32 10.22 -2.84 10.45
N ASP A 33 10.47 -3.95 11.13
CA ASP A 33 11.65 -4.15 11.98
C ASP A 33 12.55 -5.18 11.27
N PHE A 34 13.56 -4.70 10.56
CA PHE A 34 14.44 -5.54 9.73
C PHE A 34 15.65 -6.07 10.50
N ASN A 35 15.86 -5.62 11.74
CA ASN A 35 16.99 -6.02 12.59
C ASN A 35 16.60 -6.53 14.00
N ASN A 36 15.31 -6.74 14.24
CA ASN A 36 14.72 -7.23 15.49
C ASN A 36 15.06 -6.37 16.72
N ASP A 37 15.19 -5.06 16.54
CA ASP A 37 15.49 -4.13 17.63
C ASP A 37 14.26 -3.36 18.14
N THR A 38 13.08 -3.67 17.61
CA THR A 38 11.76 -3.09 17.92
C THR A 38 11.60 -1.62 17.52
N ARG A 39 12.58 -1.02 16.84
CA ARG A 39 12.47 0.35 16.31
C ARG A 39 12.01 0.29 14.85
N PRO A 40 11.16 1.23 14.40
CA PRO A 40 10.74 1.28 13.01
C PRO A 40 11.92 1.55 12.07
N ASP A 41 12.14 0.61 11.16
CA ASP A 41 13.01 0.71 10.00
C ASP A 41 12.19 1.02 8.75
N ILE A 42 12.86 1.35 7.64
CA ILE A 42 12.20 1.67 6.38
C ILE A 42 12.79 0.89 5.22
N ALA A 43 11.94 0.24 4.43
CA ALA A 43 12.26 -0.24 3.10
C ALA A 43 11.77 0.76 2.03
N VAL A 44 12.56 1.00 0.98
CA VAL A 44 12.28 1.98 -0.08
C VAL A 44 12.43 1.33 -1.44
N ALA A 45 11.40 1.38 -2.29
CA ALA A 45 11.53 1.02 -3.70
C ALA A 45 12.18 2.18 -4.47
N ASN A 46 13.36 1.94 -5.04
CA ASN A 46 14.10 2.90 -5.84
C ASN A 46 13.94 2.53 -7.32
N PHE A 47 12.91 3.11 -7.94
CA PHE A 47 12.48 2.81 -9.30
C PHE A 47 13.61 2.93 -10.31
N GLY A 48 14.34 4.04 -10.28
CA GLY A 48 15.35 4.34 -11.31
C GLY A 48 16.64 3.56 -11.16
N SER A 49 17.03 3.20 -9.94
CA SER A 49 18.22 2.39 -9.69
C SER A 49 17.98 0.88 -9.74
N ASN A 50 16.73 0.44 -9.91
CA ASN A 50 16.36 -0.99 -9.88
C ASN A 50 16.78 -1.68 -8.58
N THR A 51 16.48 -1.04 -7.44
CA THR A 51 16.87 -1.55 -6.13
C THR A 51 15.78 -1.32 -5.09
N VAL A 52 15.80 -2.13 -4.04
CA VAL A 52 15.19 -1.80 -2.76
C VAL A 52 16.27 -1.37 -1.77
N GLY A 53 15.99 -0.31 -1.03
CA GLY A 53 16.82 0.20 0.04
C GLY A 53 16.27 -0.11 1.42
N VAL A 54 17.09 -0.52 2.38
CA VAL A 54 16.70 -0.68 3.79
C VAL A 54 17.47 0.33 4.63
N PHE A 55 16.74 1.10 5.44
CA PHE A 55 17.24 2.07 6.41
C PHE A 55 16.93 1.57 7.81
N LEU A 56 17.96 1.26 8.61
CA LEU A 56 17.76 0.91 10.01
C LEU A 56 17.52 2.16 10.86
N GLY A 57 16.44 2.16 11.62
CA GLY A 57 15.97 3.25 12.45
C GLY A 57 16.68 3.33 13.79
N ASN A 58 17.02 4.54 14.20
CA ASN A 58 17.59 4.78 15.53
C ASN A 58 16.51 5.02 16.60
N GLY A 59 15.22 5.01 16.22
CA GLY A 59 14.08 5.23 17.13
C GLY A 59 13.74 6.69 17.44
N ASN A 60 14.42 7.65 16.79
CA ASN A 60 14.25 9.09 17.02
C ASN A 60 14.03 9.89 15.71
N GLY A 61 13.50 9.22 14.69
CA GLY A 61 13.34 9.78 13.35
C GLY A 61 14.65 9.94 12.56
N THR A 62 15.74 9.32 13.01
CA THR A 62 16.99 9.23 12.26
C THR A 62 17.28 7.79 11.86
N PHE A 63 18.05 7.64 10.79
CA PHE A 63 18.33 6.35 10.17
C PHE A 63 19.82 6.18 9.90
N ALA A 64 20.30 4.93 9.97
CA ALA A 64 21.61 4.55 9.46
C ALA A 64 21.68 4.72 7.94
N ALA A 65 22.88 4.57 7.37
CA ALA A 65 23.06 4.56 5.93
C ALA A 65 22.27 3.40 5.28
N GLN A 66 21.68 3.66 4.13
CA GLN A 66 20.89 2.66 3.40
C GLN A 66 21.73 1.45 2.99
N MET A 67 21.21 0.25 3.22
CA MET A 67 21.64 -0.98 2.55
C MET A 67 20.81 -1.18 1.29
N THR A 68 21.45 -1.52 0.18
CA THR A 68 20.78 -1.56 -1.13
C THR A 68 20.85 -2.96 -1.74
N PHE A 69 19.72 -3.45 -2.23
CA PHE A 69 19.54 -4.78 -2.80
C PHE A 69 18.98 -4.67 -4.22
N SER A 70 19.58 -5.39 -5.17
CA SER A 70 19.19 -5.33 -6.58
C SER A 70 17.87 -6.07 -6.82
N THR A 71 16.94 -5.42 -7.52
CA THR A 71 15.72 -6.05 -8.05
C THR A 71 15.89 -6.50 -9.50
N GLY A 72 17.10 -6.39 -10.06
CA GLY A 72 17.44 -6.79 -11.44
C GLY A 72 17.29 -5.66 -12.44
N VAL A 73 18.11 -5.66 -13.49
CA VAL A 73 18.13 -4.57 -14.50
C VAL A 73 16.79 -4.48 -15.22
N GLY A 74 16.19 -3.28 -15.25
CA GLY A 74 14.90 -3.02 -15.90
C GLY A 74 13.69 -3.54 -15.13
N SER A 75 13.84 -3.86 -13.84
CA SER A 75 12.75 -4.31 -12.97
C SER A 75 11.82 -3.17 -12.54
N TYR A 76 12.34 -1.95 -12.37
CA TYR A 76 11.57 -0.77 -11.98
C TYR A 76 10.64 -1.02 -10.77
N PRO A 77 11.19 -1.27 -9.57
CA PRO A 77 10.38 -1.60 -8.40
C PRO A 77 9.50 -0.41 -8.00
N ILE A 78 8.21 -0.68 -7.71
CA ILE A 78 7.21 0.37 -7.45
C ILE A 78 6.41 0.20 -6.16
N SER A 79 6.38 -1.01 -5.60
CA SER A 79 5.67 -1.26 -4.35
C SER A 79 6.43 -2.29 -3.52
N VAL A 80 6.34 -2.13 -2.20
CA VAL A 80 7.02 -2.96 -1.21
C VAL A 80 6.00 -3.33 -0.13
N ALA A 81 5.89 -4.62 0.16
CA ALA A 81 5.17 -5.14 1.32
C ALA A 81 6.13 -5.91 2.22
N VAL A 82 5.91 -5.85 3.53
CA VAL A 82 6.72 -6.51 4.55
C VAL A 82 5.91 -7.66 5.15
N GLY A 83 6.55 -8.80 5.38
CA GLY A 83 5.93 -9.98 5.97
C GLY A 83 6.99 -11.02 6.36
N ASP A 84 6.62 -12.05 7.10
CA ASP A 84 7.45 -13.24 7.35
C ASP A 84 6.98 -14.34 6.39
N PHE A 85 7.63 -14.47 5.23
CA PHE A 85 7.22 -15.39 4.17
C PHE A 85 7.78 -16.80 4.34
N ASN A 86 8.74 -16.99 5.25
CA ASN A 86 9.40 -18.26 5.52
C ASN A 86 9.23 -18.77 6.98
N GLN A 87 8.40 -18.09 7.78
CA GLN A 87 8.10 -18.39 9.18
C GLN A 87 9.33 -18.42 10.09
N ASP A 88 10.36 -17.60 9.81
CA ASP A 88 11.57 -17.52 10.61
C ASP A 88 11.58 -16.37 11.62
N THR A 89 10.46 -15.64 11.72
CA THR A 89 10.21 -14.47 12.59
C THR A 89 11.01 -13.21 12.25
N ARG A 90 11.59 -13.14 11.06
CA ARG A 90 12.29 -11.96 10.56
C ARG A 90 11.46 -11.28 9.48
N ALA A 91 11.63 -9.97 9.36
CA ALA A 91 10.98 -9.21 8.30
C ALA A 91 11.62 -9.52 6.94
N ASP A 92 10.83 -10.14 6.07
CA ASP A 92 11.08 -10.31 4.65
C ASP A 92 10.37 -9.21 3.84
N ILE A 93 10.64 -9.17 2.53
CA ILE A 93 10.08 -8.16 1.63
C ILE A 93 9.57 -8.77 0.33
N ALA A 94 8.34 -8.43 -0.04
CA ALA A 94 7.79 -8.62 -1.38
C ALA A 94 7.81 -7.31 -2.18
N VAL A 95 8.24 -7.38 -3.44
CA VAL A 95 8.46 -6.22 -4.30
C VAL A 95 7.73 -6.37 -5.62
N ALA A 96 6.85 -5.43 -5.96
CA ALA A 96 6.27 -5.34 -7.29
C ALA A 96 7.30 -4.75 -8.27
N ASN A 97 7.78 -5.56 -9.20
CA ASN A 97 8.73 -5.14 -10.24
C ASN A 97 7.97 -4.85 -11.53
N TYR A 98 7.57 -3.58 -11.71
CA TYR A 98 6.73 -3.11 -12.80
C TYR A 98 7.29 -3.49 -14.18
N GLY A 99 8.59 -3.32 -14.39
CA GLY A 99 9.25 -3.52 -15.68
C GLY A 99 9.46 -4.98 -16.07
N SER A 100 9.71 -5.85 -15.09
CA SER A 100 9.95 -7.27 -15.34
C SER A 100 8.70 -8.13 -15.28
N ASN A 101 7.54 -7.57 -14.90
CA ASN A 101 6.28 -8.30 -14.70
C ASN A 101 6.43 -9.42 -13.67
N THR A 102 7.01 -9.10 -12.52
CA THR A 102 7.28 -10.07 -11.46
C THR A 102 7.01 -9.49 -10.07
N VAL A 103 6.76 -10.38 -9.12
CA VAL A 103 6.99 -10.12 -7.70
C VAL A 103 8.35 -10.70 -7.32
N GLY A 104 9.21 -9.89 -6.71
CA GLY A 104 10.48 -10.32 -6.11
C GLY A 104 10.33 -10.53 -4.61
N ILE A 105 10.84 -11.65 -4.09
CA ILE A 105 10.80 -11.98 -2.66
C ILE A 105 12.21 -12.01 -2.10
N PHE A 106 12.46 -11.16 -1.12
CA PHE A 106 13.72 -11.04 -0.41
C PHE A 106 13.54 -11.55 1.01
N LEU A 107 14.27 -12.58 1.41
CA LEU A 107 14.24 -13.07 2.78
C LEU A 107 15.19 -12.26 3.67
N GLY A 108 14.76 -11.95 4.88
CA GLY A 108 15.48 -11.15 5.87
C GLY A 108 16.46 -11.99 6.69
N ASN A 109 17.67 -11.48 6.90
CA ASN A 109 18.64 -12.11 7.79
C ASN A 109 18.49 -11.66 9.26
N GLY A 110 17.60 -10.71 9.54
CA GLY A 110 17.37 -10.15 10.88
C GLY A 110 18.46 -9.17 11.36
N ASP A 111 19.27 -8.64 10.43
CA ASP A 111 20.28 -7.61 10.67
C ASP A 111 20.18 -6.44 9.66
N GLY A 112 19.02 -6.33 8.99
CA GLY A 112 18.75 -5.43 7.88
C GLY A 112 19.30 -5.88 6.52
N ARG A 113 20.04 -7.00 6.45
CA ARG A 113 20.43 -7.60 5.17
C ARG A 113 19.32 -8.50 4.63
N LEU A 114 19.17 -8.46 3.32
CA LEU A 114 18.26 -9.31 2.56
C LEU A 114 19.04 -10.33 1.72
N THR A 115 18.43 -11.48 1.43
CA THR A 115 18.93 -12.44 0.44
C THR A 115 18.87 -11.88 -0.98
N ALA A 116 19.40 -12.61 -1.95
CA ALA A 116 19.01 -12.38 -3.34
C ALA A 116 17.52 -12.71 -3.51
N GLN A 117 16.83 -11.98 -4.39
CA GLN A 117 15.40 -12.22 -4.60
C GLN A 117 15.12 -13.55 -5.30
N SER A 118 14.07 -14.23 -4.83
CA SER A 118 13.32 -15.20 -5.62
C SER A 118 12.31 -14.45 -6.48
N ILE A 119 12.06 -14.91 -7.70
CA ILE A 119 11.25 -14.17 -8.69
C ILE A 119 10.04 -15.00 -9.09
N PHE A 120 8.85 -14.42 -8.99
CA PHE A 120 7.59 -15.03 -9.37
C PHE A 120 6.92 -14.19 -10.48
N SER A 121 6.54 -14.84 -11.58
CA SER A 121 5.88 -14.17 -12.71
C SER A 121 4.49 -13.69 -12.32
N THR A 122 4.14 -12.47 -12.72
CA THR A 122 2.79 -11.92 -12.56
C THR A 122 1.94 -11.99 -13.84
N GLY A 123 2.43 -12.71 -14.85
CA GLY A 123 1.83 -12.81 -16.19
C GLY A 123 2.47 -11.85 -17.20
N ALA A 124 2.32 -12.16 -18.49
CA ALA A 124 2.86 -11.33 -19.55
C ALA A 124 2.15 -9.97 -19.61
N LEU A 125 2.93 -8.88 -19.73
CA LEU A 125 2.42 -7.49 -19.79
C LEU A 125 1.55 -7.10 -18.58
N SER A 126 1.75 -7.76 -17.43
CA SER A 126 0.91 -7.52 -16.25
C SER A 126 1.19 -6.19 -15.57
N ALA A 127 2.43 -5.68 -15.67
CA ALA A 127 2.90 -4.42 -15.10
C ALA A 127 2.42 -4.23 -13.63
N PRO A 128 2.91 -5.06 -12.69
CA PRO A 128 2.44 -5.05 -11.32
C PRO A 128 2.75 -3.71 -10.65
N HIS A 129 1.75 -3.08 -10.06
CA HIS A 129 1.83 -1.71 -9.54
C HIS A 129 1.81 -1.65 -8.01
N ALA A 130 1.06 -2.55 -7.36
CA ALA A 130 1.00 -2.64 -5.91
C ALA A 130 0.97 -4.10 -5.45
N VAL A 131 1.57 -4.35 -4.29
CA VAL A 131 1.49 -5.62 -3.56
C VAL A 131 0.93 -5.40 -2.16
N ALA A 132 0.14 -6.35 -1.69
CA ALA A 132 -0.26 -6.46 -0.29
C ALA A 132 -0.18 -7.94 0.13
N VAL A 133 -0.19 -8.20 1.44
CA VAL A 133 0.02 -9.52 2.02
C VAL A 133 -1.11 -9.88 2.97
N GLY A 134 -1.40 -11.17 3.09
CA GLY A 134 -2.42 -11.71 3.98
C GLY A 134 -2.50 -13.23 3.85
N ASP A 135 -3.14 -13.90 4.80
CA ASP A 135 -3.48 -15.33 4.69
C ASP A 135 -4.88 -15.44 4.04
N PHE A 136 -4.93 -15.73 2.74
CA PHE A 136 -6.19 -15.76 1.97
C PHE A 136 -6.85 -17.15 1.97
N ASN A 137 -6.13 -18.18 2.45
CA ASN A 137 -6.58 -19.57 2.45
C ASN A 137 -6.65 -20.22 3.85
N ASN A 138 -6.42 -19.44 4.90
CA ASN A 138 -6.41 -19.83 6.31
C ASN A 138 -5.41 -20.95 6.64
N ASP A 139 -4.25 -20.99 5.96
CA ASP A 139 -3.20 -21.98 6.20
C ASP A 139 -2.06 -21.48 7.10
N THR A 140 -2.19 -20.26 7.63
CA THR A 140 -1.22 -19.55 8.49
C THR A 140 0.08 -19.15 7.80
N ARG A 141 0.13 -19.17 6.47
CA ARG A 141 1.25 -18.67 5.67
C ARG A 141 0.84 -17.40 4.97
N LEU A 142 1.79 -16.49 4.82
CA LEU A 142 1.51 -15.25 4.10
C LEU A 142 1.44 -15.53 2.61
N ASP A 143 0.30 -15.16 2.03
CA ASP A 143 0.08 -15.05 0.60
C ASP A 143 0.32 -13.60 0.12
N ILE A 144 0.35 -13.42 -1.19
CA ILE A 144 0.54 -12.11 -1.82
C ILE A 144 -0.61 -11.82 -2.78
N THR A 145 -1.16 -10.62 -2.68
CA THR A 145 -2.06 -10.06 -3.69
C THR A 145 -1.37 -8.95 -4.48
N VAL A 146 -1.67 -8.84 -5.77
CA VAL A 146 -0.98 -7.95 -6.73
C VAL A 146 -1.99 -7.18 -7.57
N ALA A 147 -1.90 -5.85 -7.62
CA ALA A 147 -2.56 -5.05 -8.66
C ALA A 147 -1.76 -5.13 -9.97
N ASN A 148 -2.25 -5.90 -10.94
CA ASN A 148 -1.66 -5.99 -12.27
C ASN A 148 -2.23 -4.92 -13.20
N ASN A 149 -1.58 -3.76 -13.24
CA ASN A 149 -2.08 -2.59 -13.96
C ASN A 149 -2.30 -2.85 -15.45
N GLY A 150 -1.30 -3.43 -16.13
CA GLY A 150 -1.38 -3.78 -17.54
C GLY A 150 -2.29 -4.98 -17.82
N GLY A 151 -2.41 -5.87 -16.82
CA GLY A 151 -3.25 -7.07 -16.89
C GLY A 151 -4.74 -6.83 -16.64
N ASN A 152 -5.14 -5.67 -16.10
CA ASN A 152 -6.51 -5.38 -15.69
C ASN A 152 -7.09 -6.47 -14.77
N ASN A 153 -6.29 -6.92 -13.80
CA ASN A 153 -6.68 -7.92 -12.83
C ASN A 153 -5.98 -7.72 -11.48
N VAL A 154 -6.53 -8.37 -10.48
CA VAL A 154 -5.85 -8.66 -9.22
C VAL A 154 -5.28 -10.07 -9.30
N GLY A 155 -4.03 -10.22 -8.90
CA GLY A 155 -3.34 -11.49 -8.74
C GLY A 155 -3.29 -11.99 -7.33
N VAL A 156 -3.35 -13.31 -7.13
CA VAL A 156 -3.11 -13.95 -5.84
C VAL A 156 -2.07 -15.05 -6.02
N LEU A 157 -1.01 -14.99 -5.22
CA LEU A 157 0.04 -16.01 -5.14
C LEU A 157 -0.03 -16.61 -3.73
N LEU A 158 -0.40 -17.88 -3.64
CA LEU A 158 -0.48 -18.59 -2.35
C LEU A 158 0.92 -19.00 -1.87
N GLY A 159 1.23 -18.70 -0.63
CA GLY A 159 2.52 -18.93 0.01
C GLY A 159 2.69 -20.37 0.48
N ASN A 160 3.88 -20.93 0.29
CA ASN A 160 4.22 -22.27 0.81
C ASN A 160 4.81 -22.21 2.23
N GLY A 161 5.07 -21.00 2.76
CA GLY A 161 5.65 -20.79 4.09
C GLY A 161 7.17 -20.99 4.16
N ASP A 162 7.84 -21.09 3.03
CA ASP A 162 9.30 -21.24 2.92
C ASP A 162 9.93 -20.15 2.01
N GLY A 163 9.21 -19.04 1.79
CA GLY A 163 9.57 -18.00 0.84
C GLY A 163 9.24 -18.32 -0.62
N THR A 164 8.63 -19.47 -0.91
CA THR A 164 8.14 -19.82 -2.24
C THR A 164 6.63 -19.70 -2.36
N PHE A 165 6.14 -19.54 -3.60
CA PHE A 165 4.74 -19.30 -3.91
C PHE A 165 4.24 -20.18 -5.05
N ALA A 166 2.96 -20.53 -4.99
CA ALA A 166 2.25 -21.15 -6.10
C ALA A 166 2.16 -20.20 -7.31
N ALA A 167 1.81 -20.76 -8.47
CA ALA A 167 1.51 -19.96 -9.64
C ALA A 167 0.32 -19.03 -9.37
N GLN A 168 0.39 -17.82 -9.90
CA GLN A 168 -0.64 -16.81 -9.68
C GLN A 168 -2.00 -17.24 -10.24
N THR A 169 -3.05 -17.01 -9.44
CA THR A 169 -4.44 -16.99 -9.89
C THR A 169 -4.89 -15.54 -10.08
N THR A 170 -5.71 -15.26 -11.11
CA THR A 170 -6.13 -13.89 -11.46
C THR A 170 -7.64 -13.69 -11.39
N PHE A 171 -8.02 -12.49 -10.94
CA PHE A 171 -9.40 -12.03 -10.83
C PHE A 171 -9.55 -10.73 -11.63
N SER A 172 -10.39 -10.73 -12.67
CA SER A 172 -10.55 -9.58 -13.56
C SER A 172 -11.08 -8.35 -12.82
N THR A 173 -10.47 -7.20 -13.07
CA THR A 173 -10.97 -5.88 -12.62
C THR A 173 -11.74 -5.13 -13.70
N GLY A 174 -11.95 -5.78 -14.86
CA GLY A 174 -12.62 -5.20 -16.03
C GLY A 174 -11.64 -4.54 -17.00
N THR A 175 -11.95 -4.61 -18.29
CA THR A 175 -11.09 -4.07 -19.36
C THR A 175 -10.86 -2.57 -19.19
N GLY A 176 -9.59 -2.13 -19.16
CA GLY A 176 -9.23 -0.71 -18.99
C GLY A 176 -9.40 -0.20 -17.56
N SER A 177 -9.43 -1.10 -16.57
CA SER A 177 -9.49 -0.73 -15.15
C SER A 177 -8.18 -0.15 -14.64
N ASN A 178 -7.03 -0.60 -15.17
CA ASN A 178 -5.70 -0.15 -14.77
C ASN A 178 -5.54 -0.08 -13.24
N PRO A 179 -5.62 -1.23 -12.53
CA PRO A 179 -5.51 -1.23 -11.07
C PRO A 179 -4.15 -0.67 -10.61
N THR A 180 -4.17 0.19 -9.60
CA THR A 180 -2.98 0.94 -9.11
C THR A 180 -2.66 0.66 -7.65
N ALA A 181 -3.66 0.31 -6.84
CA ALA A 181 -3.47 -0.02 -5.43
C ALA A 181 -4.33 -1.22 -5.05
N VAL A 182 -3.83 -2.01 -4.08
CA VAL A 182 -4.57 -3.08 -3.40
C VAL A 182 -4.39 -2.91 -1.90
N ALA A 183 -5.43 -3.25 -1.15
CA ALA A 183 -5.39 -3.37 0.31
C ALA A 183 -6.24 -4.57 0.74
N VAL A 184 -6.00 -5.05 1.95
CA VAL A 184 -6.55 -6.31 2.47
C VAL A 184 -7.24 -6.05 3.81
N GLY A 185 -8.42 -6.63 4.02
CA GLY A 185 -9.20 -6.51 5.25
C GLY A 185 -10.42 -7.42 5.24
N ASP A 186 -11.07 -7.62 6.38
CA ASP A 186 -12.33 -8.38 6.49
C ASP A 186 -13.52 -7.40 6.42
N PHE A 187 -13.99 -7.09 5.21
CA PHE A 187 -15.00 -6.05 4.98
C PHE A 187 -16.42 -6.51 5.26
N ASN A 188 -16.64 -7.83 5.44
CA ASN A 188 -17.95 -8.43 5.69
C ASN A 188 -18.07 -9.13 7.06
N LYS A 189 -17.02 -9.09 7.88
CA LYS A 189 -16.94 -9.68 9.23
C LYS A 189 -17.11 -11.21 9.26
N ASP A 190 -16.66 -11.91 8.22
CA ASP A 190 -16.71 -13.37 8.16
C ASP A 190 -15.40 -14.07 8.56
N ALA A 191 -14.42 -13.28 9.04
CA ALA A 191 -13.08 -13.70 9.44
C ALA A 191 -12.21 -14.24 8.29
N ARG A 192 -12.55 -13.93 7.04
CA ARG A 192 -11.72 -14.20 5.86
C ARG A 192 -11.22 -12.88 5.29
N LEU A 193 -10.01 -12.90 4.77
CA LEU A 193 -9.43 -11.71 4.16
C LEU A 193 -10.03 -11.48 2.78
N ASP A 194 -10.57 -10.28 2.60
CA ASP A 194 -11.02 -9.74 1.33
C ASP A 194 -9.94 -8.85 0.71
N ILE A 195 -10.09 -8.55 -0.58
CA ILE A 195 -9.22 -7.63 -1.30
C ILE A 195 -10.03 -6.43 -1.80
N THR A 196 -9.55 -5.22 -1.53
CA THR A 196 -10.01 -4.01 -2.22
C THR A 196 -8.96 -3.53 -3.22
N VAL A 197 -9.42 -2.96 -4.34
CA VAL A 197 -8.56 -2.52 -5.46
C VAL A 197 -8.99 -1.15 -5.99
N ALA A 198 -8.02 -0.24 -6.17
CA ALA A 198 -8.23 1.04 -6.82
C ALA A 198 -8.06 0.88 -8.33
N ASN A 199 -9.11 1.13 -9.11
CA ASN A 199 -9.09 1.03 -10.56
C ASN A 199 -9.00 2.43 -11.17
N TYR A 200 -7.77 2.89 -11.42
CA TYR A 200 -7.49 4.23 -11.92
C TYR A 200 -8.25 4.53 -13.22
N GLY A 201 -8.22 3.61 -14.19
CA GLY A 201 -8.81 3.81 -15.51
C GLY A 201 -10.34 3.79 -15.51
N SER A 202 -10.93 2.98 -14.62
CA SER A 202 -12.40 2.86 -14.50
C SER A 202 -13.03 3.77 -13.45
N ASN A 203 -12.24 4.60 -12.76
CA ASN A 203 -12.72 5.57 -11.76
C ASN A 203 -13.60 4.94 -10.67
N ASN A 204 -13.20 3.77 -10.18
CA ASN A 204 -13.91 3.04 -9.14
C ASN A 204 -12.96 2.33 -8.17
N VAL A 205 -13.48 1.97 -7.01
CA VAL A 205 -12.87 1.00 -6.11
C VAL A 205 -13.64 -0.31 -6.26
N GLY A 206 -12.92 -1.42 -6.34
CA GLY A 206 -13.48 -2.76 -6.38
C GLY A 206 -13.25 -3.52 -5.07
N VAL A 207 -14.12 -4.48 -4.76
CA VAL A 207 -14.01 -5.39 -3.61
C VAL A 207 -14.24 -6.83 -4.09
N LEU A 208 -13.29 -7.69 -3.76
CA LEU A 208 -13.32 -9.14 -3.96
C LEU A 208 -13.45 -9.79 -2.58
N LEU A 209 -14.63 -10.35 -2.28
CA LEU A 209 -14.84 -11.04 -1.01
C LEU A 209 -14.16 -12.40 -1.00
N GLY A 210 -13.40 -12.71 0.04
CA GLY A 210 -12.62 -13.93 0.19
C GLY A 210 -13.50 -15.12 0.57
N ASN A 211 -13.29 -16.25 -0.09
CA ASN A 211 -13.95 -17.51 0.32
C ASN A 211 -13.15 -18.26 1.40
N GLY A 212 -11.95 -17.78 1.75
CA GLY A 212 -11.09 -18.36 2.77
C GLY A 212 -10.33 -19.61 2.32
N ASP A 213 -10.28 -19.88 1.02
CA ASP A 213 -9.55 -20.98 0.38
C ASP A 213 -8.60 -20.49 -0.74
N GLY A 214 -8.28 -19.19 -0.73
CA GLY A 214 -7.51 -18.52 -1.79
C GLY A 214 -8.34 -18.12 -3.01
N THR A 215 -9.64 -18.43 -3.04
CA THR A 215 -10.57 -17.95 -4.08
C THR A 215 -11.42 -16.77 -3.60
N PHE A 216 -11.99 -16.03 -4.54
CA PHE A 216 -12.76 -14.82 -4.28
C PHE A 216 -14.08 -14.81 -5.05
N ALA A 217 -15.08 -14.16 -4.49
CA ALA A 217 -16.34 -13.85 -5.13
C ALA A 217 -16.13 -12.89 -6.32
N ALA A 218 -17.20 -12.68 -7.10
CA ALA A 218 -17.19 -11.71 -8.19
C ALA A 218 -16.94 -10.29 -7.66
N LEU A 219 -16.18 -9.50 -8.43
CA LEU A 219 -15.86 -8.12 -8.09
C LEU A 219 -17.14 -7.26 -7.98
N VAL A 220 -17.28 -6.56 -6.86
CA VAL A 220 -18.27 -5.51 -6.68
C VAL A 220 -17.55 -4.16 -6.72
N THR A 221 -18.08 -3.18 -7.46
CA THR A 221 -17.43 -1.89 -7.67
C THR A 221 -18.25 -0.70 -7.16
N PHE A 222 -17.57 0.29 -6.60
CA PHE A 222 -18.11 1.54 -6.07
C PHE A 222 -17.52 2.72 -6.84
N SER A 223 -18.38 3.57 -7.41
CA SER A 223 -17.95 4.71 -8.22
C SER A 223 -17.21 5.75 -7.38
N MET A 224 -16.04 6.18 -7.87
CA MET A 224 -15.26 7.28 -7.31
C MET A 224 -15.54 8.60 -8.06
N GLY A 225 -16.59 8.66 -8.88
CA GLY A 225 -16.93 9.86 -9.65
C GLY A 225 -16.04 10.04 -10.88
N ALA A 226 -16.55 10.79 -11.86
CA ALA A 226 -15.87 10.97 -13.14
C ALA A 226 -14.51 11.66 -12.97
N LEU A 227 -13.49 11.13 -13.65
CA LEU A 227 -12.12 11.66 -13.66
C LEU A 227 -11.45 11.68 -12.27
N SER A 228 -11.90 10.84 -11.34
CA SER A 228 -11.27 10.73 -10.01
C SER A 228 -9.87 10.17 -10.07
N GLY A 229 -9.62 9.17 -10.93
CA GLY A 229 -8.32 8.50 -11.02
C GLY A 229 -7.82 8.00 -9.65
N PRO A 230 -8.53 7.06 -8.99
CA PRO A 230 -8.11 6.53 -7.70
C PRO A 230 -6.72 5.89 -7.85
N TYR A 231 -5.77 6.33 -7.02
CA TYR A 231 -4.34 6.01 -7.20
C TYR A 231 -3.75 5.21 -6.04
N ALA A 232 -4.09 5.59 -4.81
CA ALA A 232 -3.66 4.92 -3.58
C ALA A 232 -4.84 4.82 -2.61
N MET A 233 -4.78 3.85 -1.70
CA MET A 233 -5.83 3.63 -0.70
C MET A 233 -5.23 3.24 0.64
N ALA A 234 -6.00 3.45 1.70
CA ALA A 234 -5.78 2.91 3.03
C ALA A 234 -7.12 2.51 3.66
N ILE A 235 -7.05 1.67 4.69
CA ILE A 235 -8.21 1.15 5.43
C ILE A 235 -8.16 1.72 6.85
N GLY A 236 -9.32 2.05 7.41
CA GLY A 236 -9.48 2.53 8.79
C GLY A 236 -10.93 2.47 9.24
N ASP A 237 -11.20 2.69 10.52
CA ASP A 237 -12.56 2.88 11.05
C ASP A 237 -12.76 4.37 11.34
N PHE A 238 -13.18 5.14 10.34
CA PHE A 238 -13.19 6.61 10.39
C PHE A 238 -14.38 7.18 11.17
N ASN A 239 -15.36 6.33 11.52
CA ASN A 239 -16.58 6.71 12.25
C ASN A 239 -16.80 5.92 13.55
N HIS A 240 -15.81 5.11 13.97
CA HIS A 240 -15.82 4.28 15.18
C HIS A 240 -17.00 3.29 15.27
N ASP A 241 -17.45 2.77 14.14
CA ASP A 241 -18.53 1.79 14.10
C ASP A 241 -18.05 0.33 14.05
N THR A 242 -16.73 0.11 14.13
CA THR A 242 -16.03 -1.18 14.06
C THR A 242 -16.12 -1.88 12.71
N ARG A 243 -16.47 -1.17 11.64
CA ARG A 243 -16.43 -1.67 10.27
C ARG A 243 -15.28 -1.00 9.54
N TRP A 244 -14.68 -1.73 8.61
CA TRP A 244 -13.61 -1.18 7.79
C TRP A 244 -14.19 -0.24 6.74
N ASP A 245 -13.69 0.99 6.76
CA ASP A 245 -13.89 2.01 5.76
C ASP A 245 -12.67 2.09 4.83
N ILE A 246 -12.83 2.75 3.69
CA ILE A 246 -11.76 2.95 2.72
C ILE A 246 -11.55 4.44 2.50
N THR A 247 -10.29 4.88 2.58
CA THR A 247 -9.86 6.20 2.10
C THR A 247 -9.02 6.07 0.84
N VAL A 248 -9.18 7.00 -0.10
CA VAL A 248 -8.63 6.92 -1.45
C VAL A 248 -8.04 8.26 -1.88
N ALA A 249 -6.78 8.26 -2.33
CA ALA A 249 -6.21 9.39 -3.07
C ALA A 249 -6.79 9.41 -4.50
N ASN A 250 -7.66 10.37 -4.78
CA ASN A 250 -8.19 10.58 -6.13
C ASN A 250 -7.28 11.56 -6.89
N TYR A 251 -6.31 11.01 -7.61
CA TYR A 251 -5.26 11.77 -8.31
C TYR A 251 -5.85 12.83 -9.26
N GLY A 252 -6.78 12.42 -10.12
CA GLY A 252 -7.43 13.34 -11.08
C GLY A 252 -8.45 14.27 -10.40
N GLY A 253 -9.05 13.81 -9.31
CA GLY A 253 -10.05 14.54 -8.53
C GLY A 253 -9.48 15.64 -7.64
N ASN A 254 -8.17 15.64 -7.36
CA ASN A 254 -7.53 16.58 -6.41
C ASN A 254 -8.21 16.56 -5.03
N ASN A 255 -8.56 15.37 -4.57
CA ASN A 255 -9.24 15.16 -3.30
C ASN A 255 -8.89 13.78 -2.72
N VAL A 256 -9.22 13.61 -1.44
CA VAL A 256 -9.34 12.31 -0.80
C VAL A 256 -10.81 11.92 -0.75
N GLY A 257 -11.14 10.72 -1.23
CA GLY A 257 -12.48 10.13 -1.08
C GLY A 257 -12.52 9.16 0.10
N VAL A 258 -13.59 9.18 0.87
CA VAL A 258 -13.85 8.26 2.00
C VAL A 258 -15.14 7.50 1.74
N LEU A 259 -15.08 6.18 1.74
CA LEU A 259 -16.21 5.28 1.61
C LEU A 259 -16.43 4.58 2.95
N LEU A 260 -17.57 4.84 3.59
CA LEU A 260 -17.92 4.18 4.84
C LEU A 260 -18.45 2.76 4.59
N GLY A 261 -17.94 1.79 5.32
CA GLY A 261 -18.29 0.39 5.21
C GLY A 261 -19.66 0.09 5.82
N ASN A 262 -20.46 -0.73 5.13
CA ASN A 262 -21.71 -1.25 5.68
C ASN A 262 -21.48 -2.51 6.53
N GLY A 263 -20.31 -3.14 6.41
CA GLY A 263 -19.92 -4.33 7.19
C GLY A 263 -20.41 -5.65 6.59
N ASP A 264 -20.86 -5.62 5.34
CA ASP A 264 -21.30 -6.77 4.55
C ASP A 264 -20.52 -6.87 3.22
N GLY A 265 -19.36 -6.22 3.14
CA GLY A 265 -18.58 -6.07 1.90
C GLY A 265 -19.04 -4.93 0.98
N THR A 266 -20.11 -4.23 1.33
CA THR A 266 -20.58 -3.05 0.59
C THR A 266 -20.21 -1.74 1.28
N PHE A 267 -20.19 -0.66 0.50
CA PHE A 267 -19.81 0.68 0.95
C PHE A 267 -20.85 1.73 0.57
N GLN A 268 -20.93 2.77 1.39
CA GLN A 268 -21.68 3.98 1.07
C GLN A 268 -21.04 4.73 -0.11
N ALA A 269 -21.79 5.67 -0.69
CA ALA A 269 -21.22 6.59 -1.66
C ALA A 269 -20.08 7.40 -1.02
N GLN A 270 -19.01 7.64 -1.77
CA GLN A 270 -17.87 8.38 -1.23
C GLN A 270 -18.28 9.79 -0.78
N THR A 271 -17.64 10.25 0.30
CA THR A 271 -17.55 11.68 0.64
C THR A 271 -16.15 12.17 0.29
N THR A 272 -16.04 13.36 -0.30
CA THR A 272 -14.75 13.87 -0.79
C THR A 272 -14.27 15.09 -0.01
N PHE A 273 -12.96 15.17 0.20
CA PHE A 273 -12.28 16.25 0.90
C PHE A 273 -11.16 16.79 0.01
N SER A 274 -11.26 18.07 -0.34
CA SER A 274 -10.31 18.72 -1.26
C SER A 274 -8.89 18.72 -0.69
N THR A 275 -7.91 18.37 -1.52
CA THR A 275 -6.48 18.50 -1.22
C THR A 275 -5.86 19.74 -1.89
N GLY A 276 -6.71 20.62 -2.44
CA GLY A 276 -6.32 21.81 -3.19
C GLY A 276 -6.24 21.58 -4.70
N MET A 277 -6.51 22.63 -5.49
CA MET A 277 -6.51 22.56 -6.95
C MET A 277 -5.12 22.20 -7.50
N GLY A 278 -5.04 21.17 -8.35
CA GLY A 278 -3.79 20.71 -8.94
C GLY A 278 -2.86 20.00 -7.95
N SER A 279 -3.37 19.54 -6.81
CA SER A 279 -2.61 18.83 -5.79
C SER A 279 -2.16 17.44 -6.24
N SER A 280 -2.97 16.74 -7.05
CA SER A 280 -2.71 15.40 -7.55
C SER A 280 -2.22 14.44 -6.46
N PRO A 281 -3.07 14.07 -5.48
CA PRO A 281 -2.66 13.21 -4.38
C PRO A 281 -2.26 11.81 -4.90
N ILE A 282 -1.15 11.27 -4.41
CA ILE A 282 -0.57 9.99 -4.86
C ILE A 282 -0.41 8.94 -3.75
N SER A 283 -0.56 9.33 -2.49
CA SER A 283 -0.52 8.40 -1.36
C SER A 283 -1.35 8.93 -0.20
N VAL A 284 -1.90 8.01 0.58
CA VAL A 284 -2.61 8.26 1.83
C VAL A 284 -2.08 7.33 2.91
N ALA A 285 -1.99 7.83 4.13
CA ALA A 285 -1.70 7.04 5.33
C ALA A 285 -2.69 7.45 6.43
N VAL A 286 -3.11 6.48 7.24
CA VAL A 286 -4.07 6.66 8.33
C VAL A 286 -3.34 6.55 9.66
N GLY A 287 -3.67 7.43 10.60
CA GLY A 287 -3.12 7.43 11.95
C GLY A 287 -3.78 8.52 12.79
N ASP A 288 -3.51 8.55 14.09
CA ASP A 288 -3.89 9.69 14.94
C ASP A 288 -2.71 10.67 14.96
N PHE A 289 -2.86 11.82 14.29
CA PHE A 289 -1.80 12.82 14.13
C PHE A 289 -1.96 14.01 15.10
N ASN A 290 -3.00 14.01 15.94
CA ASN A 290 -3.27 15.08 16.91
C ASN A 290 -3.59 14.56 18.35
N GLN A 291 -3.44 13.26 18.59
CA GLN A 291 -3.67 12.58 19.86
C GLN A 291 -5.12 12.67 20.37
N ASP A 292 -6.10 12.79 19.46
CA ASP A 292 -7.52 12.87 19.82
C ASP A 292 -8.28 11.52 19.73
N THR A 293 -7.55 10.44 19.43
CA THR A 293 -8.02 9.05 19.25
C THR A 293 -8.89 8.79 18.03
N ARG A 294 -9.05 9.77 17.14
CA ARG A 294 -9.77 9.63 15.88
C ARG A 294 -8.79 9.41 14.74
N PRO A 295 -9.12 8.55 13.78
CA PRO A 295 -8.24 8.38 12.63
C PRO A 295 -8.23 9.65 11.75
N ASP A 296 -7.03 10.18 11.56
CA ASP A 296 -6.70 11.24 10.62
C ASP A 296 -6.09 10.65 9.33
N ILE A 297 -5.98 11.47 8.29
CA ILE A 297 -5.40 11.08 7.00
C ILE A 297 -4.24 12.00 6.64
N ALA A 298 -3.03 11.46 6.52
CA ALA A 298 -1.90 12.12 5.88
C ALA A 298 -1.91 11.85 4.37
N VAL A 299 -1.65 12.88 3.56
CA VAL A 299 -1.72 12.83 2.09
C VAL A 299 -0.45 13.40 1.50
N SER A 300 0.16 12.68 0.56
CA SER A 300 1.23 13.25 -0.28
C SER A 300 0.66 13.78 -1.60
N ASN A 301 0.89 15.06 -1.83
CA ASN A 301 0.40 15.80 -2.99
C ASN A 301 1.53 15.96 -4.00
N ASN A 302 1.46 15.25 -5.13
CA ASN A 302 2.52 15.28 -6.13
C ASN A 302 2.61 16.66 -6.82
N GLY A 303 1.47 17.20 -7.27
CA GLY A 303 1.42 18.48 -7.96
C GLY A 303 1.73 19.66 -7.03
N GLY A 304 1.36 19.55 -5.74
CA GLY A 304 1.66 20.55 -4.71
C GLY A 304 3.06 20.43 -4.07
N SER A 305 3.78 19.33 -4.33
CA SER A 305 5.07 19.02 -3.69
C SER A 305 5.06 19.16 -2.16
N ASN A 306 3.98 18.72 -1.53
CA ASN A 306 3.80 18.82 -0.08
C ASN A 306 3.15 17.54 0.49
N VAL A 307 3.20 17.44 1.80
CA VAL A 307 2.40 16.50 2.59
C VAL A 307 1.44 17.34 3.40
N GLY A 308 0.19 16.92 3.52
CA GLY A 308 -0.71 17.54 4.48
C GLY A 308 -1.60 16.53 5.19
N VAL A 309 -2.29 17.00 6.22
CA VAL A 309 -3.10 16.18 7.12
C VAL A 309 -4.54 16.68 7.09
N LEU A 310 -5.48 15.74 6.95
CA LEU A 310 -6.89 15.95 7.19
C LEU A 310 -7.23 15.35 8.55
N LEU A 311 -7.62 16.21 9.50
CA LEU A 311 -7.98 15.76 10.85
C LEU A 311 -9.40 15.20 10.88
N GLY A 312 -9.57 14.02 11.48
CA GLY A 312 -10.83 13.30 11.59
C GLY A 312 -11.76 13.91 12.63
N ASN A 313 -13.05 13.99 12.31
CA ASN A 313 -14.08 14.39 13.27
C ASN A 313 -14.67 13.19 14.04
N GLY A 314 -14.29 11.95 13.65
CA GLY A 314 -14.75 10.71 14.28
C GLY A 314 -16.13 10.22 13.83
N ASP A 315 -16.68 10.82 12.76
CA ASP A 315 -17.97 10.47 12.17
C ASP A 315 -17.87 10.17 10.66
N GLY A 316 -16.65 9.89 10.17
CA GLY A 316 -16.35 9.74 8.75
C GLY A 316 -16.11 11.06 8.01
N THR A 317 -16.22 12.21 8.68
CA THR A 317 -15.90 13.52 8.11
C THR A 317 -14.54 14.05 8.58
N PHE A 318 -13.95 14.93 7.77
CA PHE A 318 -12.62 15.49 8.00
C PHE A 318 -12.60 17.01 7.88
N GLN A 319 -11.69 17.63 8.63
CA GLN A 319 -11.36 19.04 8.52
C GLN A 319 -10.64 19.34 7.19
N ALA A 320 -10.58 20.63 6.83
CA ALA A 320 -9.77 21.06 5.71
C ALA A 320 -8.29 20.69 5.91
N GLN A 321 -7.62 20.32 4.82
CA GLN A 321 -6.21 19.91 4.86
C GLN A 321 -5.31 20.99 5.45
N ARG A 322 -4.40 20.58 6.32
CA ARG A 322 -3.29 21.38 6.86
C ARG A 322 -2.00 20.93 6.20
N THR A 323 -1.09 21.85 5.86
CA THR A 323 0.21 21.56 5.22
C THR A 323 1.35 22.19 5.98
#